data_AF-A0A453KLU2-F1
#
_entry.id   AF-A0A453KLU2-F1
#
_cell.length_a   1.000
_cell.length_b   1.000
_cell.length_c   1.000
_cell.angle_alpha   90.00
_cell.angle_beta   90.00
_cell.angle_gamma   90.00
#
_symmetry.space_group_name_H-M   'P 1'
#
loop_
_entity.id
_entity.type
_entity.pdbx_description
1 polymer ?
#
loop_
_entity_poly.entity_id
_entity_poly.type
_entity_poly.pdbx_seq_one_letter_code
_entity_poly.pdbx_strand_id
1 'polypeptide(L)'
;MSLTHMDILVINSSTGTYNGTLKTYLLLQVDIRDEDALDAVFASTRFDAVIHFAGLKAVGESVQKPLFYYDHNIAGTINLLKVMAAHECKKLVFSSSAAVYGSPKNSPCTEEFPLLPHNPYGRTKLMAEEICRDIYRSDSEWRIILLRYFNPVGAHPSGYLGEDPRGVPNNLMPYVQQVAVGRRPSVTIFGNNYATKDGTGVRDYIHVLDLAEGHIAALRKLFDSSSNIGCEPYNLGTGKGTSVLEIVNAFEKASGKENPAGHRSAPPW
;
A
#
# COMPACT_ATOMS: atom_id res chain seq x y z
N MET A 1 -7.61 26.00 -9.65
CA MET A 1 -7.64 26.28 -8.20
C MET A 1 -6.36 25.75 -7.57
N SER A 2 -5.54 26.66 -7.06
CA SER A 2 -4.35 26.32 -6.27
C SER A 2 -4.82 25.71 -4.94
N LEU A 3 -4.45 24.45 -4.68
CA LEU A 3 -4.74 23.76 -3.42
C LEU A 3 -3.84 24.31 -2.31
N THR A 4 -4.13 25.50 -1.81
CA THR A 4 -3.42 26.10 -0.67
C THR A 4 -4.02 25.59 0.63
N HIS A 5 -3.23 24.73 1.30
CA HIS A 5 -3.35 24.30 2.70
C HIS A 5 -4.43 23.25 2.96
N MET A 6 -4.13 21.98 2.67
CA MET A 6 -4.82 20.87 3.31
C MET A 6 -4.19 20.65 4.69
N ASP A 7 -4.98 20.74 5.75
CA ASP A 7 -4.60 20.22 7.05
C ASP A 7 -4.62 18.70 6.97
N ILE A 8 -3.45 18.13 6.64
CA ILE A 8 -3.29 16.68 6.62
C ILE A 8 -3.03 16.23 8.06
N LEU A 9 -4.05 15.66 8.69
CA LEU A 9 -3.86 14.90 9.92
C LEU A 9 -3.39 13.49 9.58
N VAL A 10 -2.22 13.12 10.10
CA VAL A 10 -1.74 11.73 10.02
C VAL A 10 -2.14 11.01 11.30
N ILE A 11 -2.92 9.93 11.16
CA ILE A 11 -3.22 8.99 12.24
C ILE A 11 -2.36 7.75 12.00
N ASN A 12 -1.40 7.49 12.89
CA ASN A 12 -0.49 6.35 12.78
C ASN A 12 -0.83 5.25 13.79
N SER A 13 -1.08 4.03 13.32
CA SER A 13 -1.19 2.86 14.19
C SER A 13 0.17 2.48 14.77
N SER A 14 0.15 2.15 16.05
CA SER A 14 1.22 2.28 17.05
C SER A 14 2.52 1.47 16.87
N THR A 15 2.90 1.04 15.66
CA THR A 15 4.10 0.21 15.51
C THR A 15 5.42 0.97 15.50
N GLY A 16 5.51 2.30 15.31
CA GLY A 16 6.81 3.00 15.23
C GLY A 16 6.83 4.47 15.62
N THR A 17 8.03 4.97 15.95
CA THR A 17 8.35 6.39 16.25
C THR A 17 8.63 7.16 14.96
N TYR A 18 7.91 8.25 14.73
CA TYR A 18 8.14 9.17 13.61
C TYR A 18 9.20 10.21 14.00
N ASN A 19 10.37 10.20 13.35
CA ASN A 19 11.54 11.04 13.70
C ASN A 19 11.95 12.05 12.59
N GLY A 20 11.00 12.55 11.79
CA GLY A 20 11.27 13.53 10.72
C GLY A 20 10.18 14.59 10.61
N THR A 21 10.42 15.68 9.90
CA THR A 21 9.48 16.80 9.77
C THR A 21 8.53 16.59 8.59
N LEU A 22 7.27 16.25 8.89
CA LEU A 22 6.15 16.56 8.00
C LEU A 22 5.87 18.06 8.16
N LYS A 23 5.74 18.80 7.05
CA LYS A 23 5.03 20.09 7.07
C LYS A 23 3.52 19.82 7.15
N THR A 24 3.09 19.18 8.23
CA THR A 24 1.68 19.02 8.60
C THR A 24 1.50 19.65 9.97
N TYR A 25 0.41 20.40 10.16
CA TYR A 25 0.18 21.13 11.41
C TYR A 25 -0.17 20.20 12.58
N LEU A 26 -0.46 18.91 12.34
CA LEU A 26 -0.84 17.96 13.39
C LEU A 26 -0.50 16.49 13.05
N LEU A 27 0.14 15.79 13.97
CA LEU A 27 0.32 14.33 13.98
C LEU A 27 -0.37 13.80 15.24
N LEU A 28 -1.31 12.87 15.09
CA LEU A 28 -1.94 12.19 16.22
C LEU A 28 -1.58 10.71 16.19
N GLN A 29 -1.04 10.23 17.30
CA GLN A 29 -0.66 8.84 17.46
C GLN A 29 -1.86 8.06 18.03
N VAL A 30 -2.72 7.56 17.13
CA VAL A 30 -3.93 6.81 17.47
C VAL A 30 -3.96 5.51 16.66
N ASP A 31 -4.27 4.41 17.34
CA ASP A 31 -4.51 3.12 16.69
C ASP A 31 -5.94 3.07 16.17
N ILE A 32 -6.15 2.78 14.90
CA ILE A 32 -7.50 2.72 14.29
C ILE A 32 -8.40 1.63 14.89
N ARG A 33 -7.83 0.69 15.67
CA ARG A 33 -8.59 -0.30 16.43
C ARG A 33 -9.16 0.27 17.73
N ASP A 34 -8.65 1.39 18.22
CA ASP A 34 -9.22 2.14 19.33
C ASP A 34 -10.32 3.07 18.80
N GLU A 35 -11.55 2.56 18.77
CA GLU A 35 -12.70 3.27 18.21
C GLU A 35 -13.00 4.56 18.98
N ASP A 36 -12.87 4.57 20.30
CA ASP A 36 -13.14 5.76 21.13
C ASP A 36 -12.09 6.85 20.88
N ALA A 37 -10.81 6.47 20.80
CA ALA A 37 -9.76 7.42 20.46
C ALA A 37 -9.90 7.95 19.02
N LEU A 38 -10.31 7.09 18.08
CA LEU A 38 -10.57 7.50 16.70
C LEU A 38 -11.78 8.43 16.60
N ASP A 39 -12.86 8.15 17.34
CA ASP A 39 -14.03 9.00 17.43
C ASP A 39 -13.69 10.39 18.00
N ALA A 40 -12.89 10.44 19.07
CA ALA A 40 -12.41 11.70 19.63
C ALA A 40 -11.63 12.55 18.61
N VAL A 41 -10.88 11.93 17.69
CA VAL A 41 -10.21 12.63 16.59
C VAL A 41 -11.23 13.23 15.63
N PHE A 42 -12.22 12.47 15.19
CA PHE A 42 -13.27 12.96 14.28
C PHE A 42 -14.20 14.01 14.94
N ALA A 43 -14.40 13.93 16.26
CA ALA A 43 -15.13 14.93 17.01
C ALA A 43 -14.37 16.27 17.14
N SER A 44 -13.02 16.22 17.10
CA SER A 44 -12.18 17.42 17.27
C SER A 44 -12.17 18.35 16.05
N THR A 45 -12.45 17.82 14.86
CA THR A 45 -12.47 18.59 13.62
C THR A 45 -13.25 17.85 12.53
N ARG A 46 -13.85 18.60 11.60
CA ARG A 46 -14.51 18.02 10.44
C ARG A 46 -13.48 17.52 9.42
N PHE A 47 -13.66 16.28 8.95
CA PHE A 47 -12.90 15.72 7.82
C PHE A 47 -13.79 15.61 6.58
N ASP A 48 -13.29 16.07 5.44
CA ASP A 48 -14.03 15.99 4.16
C ASP A 48 -13.78 14.68 3.39
N ALA A 49 -12.65 14.03 3.66
CA ALA A 49 -12.23 12.76 3.08
C ALA A 49 -11.12 12.10 3.92
N VAL A 50 -10.97 10.78 3.78
CA VAL A 50 -9.90 9.99 4.40
C VAL A 50 -9.07 9.28 3.34
N ILE A 51 -7.74 9.25 3.53
CA ILE A 51 -6.85 8.30 2.83
C ILE A 51 -6.39 7.24 3.83
N HIS A 52 -6.81 6.00 3.63
CA HIS A 52 -6.56 4.91 4.57
C HIS A 52 -5.37 4.05 4.16
N PHE A 53 -4.19 4.40 4.69
CA PHE A 53 -2.95 3.62 4.55
C PHE A 53 -2.72 2.60 5.67
N ALA A 54 -3.35 2.78 6.83
CA ALA A 54 -3.01 2.06 8.04
C ALA A 54 -3.34 0.56 7.91
N GLY A 55 -2.36 -0.29 8.20
CA GLY A 55 -2.49 -1.74 8.11
C GLY A 55 -1.15 -2.43 7.95
N LEU A 56 -1.13 -3.72 8.27
CA LEU A 56 0.04 -4.58 8.09
C LEU A 56 0.15 -5.03 6.64
N LYS A 57 1.39 -5.10 6.12
CA LYS A 57 1.66 -5.32 4.68
C LYS A 57 2.57 -6.50 4.31
N ALA A 58 3.25 -7.14 5.27
CA ALA A 58 4.24 -8.17 4.95
C ALA A 58 3.57 -9.52 4.64
N VAL A 59 3.65 -9.99 3.38
CA VAL A 59 3.02 -11.25 2.95
C VAL A 59 3.49 -12.44 3.79
N GLY A 60 4.81 -12.60 3.96
CA GLY A 60 5.39 -13.73 4.69
C GLY A 60 4.93 -13.79 6.15
N GLU A 61 4.90 -12.65 6.85
CA GLU A 61 4.38 -12.59 8.23
C GLU A 61 2.88 -12.89 8.29
N SER A 62 2.10 -12.46 7.30
CA SER A 62 0.66 -12.69 7.28
C SER A 62 0.29 -14.18 7.27
N VAL A 63 1.10 -15.01 6.61
CA VAL A 63 0.93 -16.47 6.60
C VAL A 63 1.23 -17.06 7.97
N GLN A 64 2.22 -16.53 8.68
CA GLN A 64 2.62 -17.00 10.01
C GLN A 64 1.70 -16.48 11.13
N LYS A 65 1.11 -15.29 10.95
CA LYS A 65 0.28 -14.60 11.94
C LYS A 65 -1.04 -14.10 11.31
N PRO A 66 -1.90 -14.98 10.78
CA PRO A 66 -3.10 -14.57 10.06
C PRO A 66 -4.05 -13.73 10.91
N LEU A 67 -4.32 -14.15 12.16
CA LEU A 67 -5.23 -13.42 13.06
C LEU A 67 -4.75 -12.00 13.36
N PHE A 68 -3.43 -11.79 13.47
CA PHE A 68 -2.84 -10.47 13.66
C PHE A 68 -3.15 -9.54 12.47
N TYR A 69 -3.12 -10.07 11.25
CA TYR A 69 -3.47 -9.31 10.04
C TYR A 69 -4.97 -9.04 9.94
N TYR A 70 -5.82 -10.00 10.28
CA TYR A 70 -7.27 -9.79 10.29
C TYR A 70 -7.67 -8.73 11.33
N ASP A 71 -7.11 -8.77 12.54
CA ASP A 71 -7.36 -7.76 13.57
C ASP A 71 -6.95 -6.34 13.11
N HIS A 72 -5.73 -6.19 12.59
CA HIS A 72 -5.23 -4.87 12.19
C HIS A 72 -5.88 -4.34 10.92
N ASN A 73 -6.05 -5.20 9.90
CA ASN A 73 -6.49 -4.75 8.58
C ASN A 73 -8.01 -4.74 8.45
N ILE A 74 -8.73 -5.66 9.09
CA ILE A 74 -10.20 -5.73 8.99
C ILE A 74 -10.85 -5.00 10.15
N ALA A 75 -10.59 -5.37 11.40
CA ALA A 75 -11.25 -4.71 12.53
C ALA A 75 -10.92 -3.21 12.57
N GLY A 76 -9.65 -2.83 12.36
CA GLY A 76 -9.25 -1.44 12.22
C GLY A 76 -9.95 -0.68 11.07
N THR A 77 -10.14 -1.32 9.92
CA THR A 77 -10.87 -0.70 8.79
C THR A 77 -12.36 -0.56 9.08
N ILE A 78 -12.98 -1.54 9.75
CA ILE A 78 -14.38 -1.47 10.17
C ILE A 78 -14.58 -0.32 11.15
N ASN A 79 -13.72 -0.18 12.16
CA ASN A 79 -13.80 0.90 13.14
C ASN A 79 -13.67 2.28 12.46
N LEU A 80 -12.71 2.43 11.54
CA LEU A 80 -12.57 3.66 10.75
C LEU A 80 -13.83 3.97 9.95
N LEU A 81 -14.40 3.00 9.24
CA LEU A 81 -15.62 3.20 8.44
C LEU A 81 -16.82 3.56 9.31
N LYS A 82 -16.97 2.95 10.51
CA LYS A 82 -18.00 3.29 11.48
C LYS A 82 -17.90 4.75 11.94
N VAL A 83 -16.70 5.17 12.36
CA VAL A 83 -16.46 6.54 12.82
C VAL A 83 -16.66 7.54 11.66
N MET A 84 -16.14 7.24 10.48
CA MET A 84 -16.37 8.05 9.28
C MET A 84 -17.87 8.23 8.99
N ALA A 85 -18.67 7.16 9.11
CA ALA A 85 -20.11 7.22 8.90
C ALA A 85 -20.81 8.09 9.95
N ALA A 86 -20.46 7.92 11.24
CA ALA A 86 -21.05 8.67 12.35
C ALA A 86 -20.80 10.19 12.27
N HIS A 87 -19.68 10.58 11.64
CA HIS A 87 -19.28 11.98 11.45
C HIS A 87 -19.53 12.48 10.01
N GLU A 88 -20.36 11.78 9.24
CA GLU A 88 -20.75 12.14 7.86
C GLU A 88 -19.58 12.31 6.87
N CYS A 89 -18.41 11.73 7.16
CA CYS A 89 -17.23 11.74 6.30
C CYS A 89 -17.27 10.56 5.31
N LYS A 90 -18.06 10.70 4.23
CA LYS A 90 -18.35 9.59 3.29
C LYS A 90 -17.43 9.52 2.05
N LYS A 91 -16.23 10.11 2.10
CA LYS A 91 -15.24 10.04 1.00
C LYS A 91 -13.98 9.30 1.43
N LEU A 92 -13.63 8.24 0.71
CA LEU A 92 -12.51 7.37 1.05
C LEU A 92 -11.60 7.06 -0.15
N VAL A 93 -10.30 7.24 0.04
CA VAL A 93 -9.28 6.59 -0.79
C VAL A 93 -8.67 5.45 0.03
N PHE A 94 -8.88 4.22 -0.40
CA PHE A 94 -8.40 3.04 0.30
C PHE A 94 -7.15 2.47 -0.36
N SER A 95 -6.13 2.16 0.45
CA SER A 95 -4.94 1.43 0.02
C SER A 95 -5.22 -0.06 -0.16
N SER A 96 -5.68 -0.45 -1.35
CA SER A 96 -5.72 -1.85 -1.77
C SER A 96 -4.36 -2.31 -2.33
N SER A 97 -4.31 -3.47 -2.98
CA SER A 97 -3.07 -4.06 -3.51
C SER A 97 -3.34 -4.99 -4.66
N ALA A 98 -2.42 -5.07 -5.63
CA ALA A 98 -2.44 -6.09 -6.67
C ALA A 98 -2.44 -7.54 -6.12
N ALA A 99 -2.11 -7.74 -4.83
CA ALA A 99 -2.25 -9.03 -4.16
C ALA A 99 -3.70 -9.58 -4.15
N VAL A 100 -4.72 -8.73 -4.36
CA VAL A 100 -6.12 -9.17 -4.50
C VAL A 100 -6.33 -10.04 -5.74
N TYR A 101 -5.49 -9.90 -6.78
CA TYR A 101 -5.59 -10.69 -8.01
C TYR A 101 -4.99 -12.09 -7.88
N GLY A 102 -4.17 -12.36 -6.85
CA GLY A 102 -3.44 -13.62 -6.72
C GLY A 102 -2.39 -13.80 -7.83
N SER A 103 -2.51 -14.88 -8.60
CA SER A 103 -1.69 -15.15 -9.79
C SER A 103 -2.48 -14.94 -11.07
N PRO A 104 -2.57 -13.70 -11.60
CA PRO A 104 -3.27 -13.44 -12.85
C PRO A 104 -2.64 -14.22 -14.00
N LYS A 105 -3.47 -14.84 -14.85
CA LYS A 105 -3.01 -15.67 -15.98
C LYS A 105 -2.35 -14.87 -17.11
N ASN A 106 -2.74 -13.60 -17.25
CA ASN A 106 -2.30 -12.71 -18.32
C ASN A 106 -1.76 -11.40 -17.71
N SER A 107 -0.84 -10.76 -18.43
CA SER A 107 -0.32 -9.43 -18.13
C SER A 107 -0.44 -8.57 -19.40
N PRO A 108 -0.88 -7.30 -19.33
CA PRO A 108 -1.17 -6.54 -18.11
C PRO A 108 -2.46 -6.99 -17.40
N CYS A 109 -2.48 -6.87 -16.08
CA CYS A 109 -3.65 -7.15 -15.25
C CYS A 109 -4.54 -5.91 -15.19
N THR A 110 -5.79 -6.04 -15.65
CA THR A 110 -6.80 -4.97 -15.57
C THR A 110 -7.69 -5.17 -14.34
N GLU A 111 -8.46 -4.15 -13.99
CA GLU A 111 -9.35 -4.12 -12.82
C GLU A 111 -10.48 -5.16 -12.88
N GLU A 112 -10.79 -5.62 -14.11
CA GLU A 112 -11.78 -6.67 -14.42
C GLU A 112 -11.30 -8.09 -14.14
N PHE A 113 -10.02 -8.28 -13.78
CA PHE A 113 -9.50 -9.61 -13.50
C PHE A 113 -10.15 -10.23 -12.25
N PRO A 114 -10.31 -11.56 -12.20
CA PRO A 114 -10.78 -12.25 -11.01
C PRO A 114 -9.92 -11.93 -9.78
N LEU A 115 -10.59 -11.75 -8.64
CA LEU A 115 -9.95 -11.46 -7.36
C LEU A 115 -9.78 -12.77 -6.59
N LEU A 116 -8.57 -13.31 -6.56
CA LEU A 116 -8.25 -14.64 -5.99
C LEU A 116 -6.96 -14.59 -5.15
N PRO A 117 -6.95 -13.89 -4.01
CA PRO A 117 -5.73 -13.73 -3.21
C PRO A 117 -5.23 -15.05 -2.61
N HIS A 118 -3.91 -15.24 -2.59
CA HIS A 118 -3.26 -16.49 -2.16
C HIS A 118 -2.79 -16.50 -0.70
N ASN A 119 -2.78 -15.33 -0.03
CA ASN A 119 -2.25 -15.19 1.32
C ASN A 119 -3.18 -14.33 2.21
N PRO A 120 -3.06 -14.42 3.55
CA PRO A 120 -3.90 -13.66 4.47
C PRO A 120 -3.85 -12.14 4.25
N TYR A 121 -2.69 -11.55 3.96
CA TYR A 121 -2.60 -10.13 3.62
C TYR A 121 -3.49 -9.75 2.42
N GLY A 122 -3.34 -10.44 1.29
CA GLY A 122 -4.16 -10.21 0.10
C GLY A 122 -5.66 -10.44 0.37
N ARG A 123 -5.98 -11.46 1.17
CA ARG A 123 -7.37 -11.71 1.63
C ARG A 123 -7.92 -10.55 2.44
N THR A 124 -7.15 -9.97 3.35
CA THR A 124 -7.61 -8.81 4.12
C THR A 124 -7.89 -7.59 3.25
N LYS A 125 -7.09 -7.38 2.19
CA LYS A 125 -7.34 -6.28 1.24
C LYS A 125 -8.60 -6.52 0.42
N LEU A 126 -8.83 -7.75 -0.05
CA LEU A 126 -10.05 -8.08 -0.77
C LEU A 126 -11.30 -7.93 0.10
N MET A 127 -11.28 -8.46 1.34
CA MET A 127 -12.41 -8.32 2.27
C MET A 127 -12.71 -6.84 2.58
N ALA A 128 -11.69 -6.00 2.72
CA ALA A 128 -11.89 -4.56 2.90
C ALA A 128 -12.52 -3.90 1.65
N GLU A 129 -12.13 -4.32 0.43
CA GLU A 129 -12.82 -3.87 -0.80
C GLU A 129 -14.30 -4.30 -0.81
N GLU A 130 -14.60 -5.54 -0.41
CA GLU A 130 -15.97 -6.06 -0.34
C GLU A 130 -16.82 -5.28 0.66
N ILE A 131 -16.29 -5.02 1.87
CA ILE A 131 -16.95 -4.17 2.87
C ILE A 131 -17.25 -2.77 2.29
N CYS A 132 -16.29 -2.15 1.60
CA CYS A 132 -16.50 -0.85 0.96
C CYS A 132 -17.60 -0.89 -0.10
N ARG A 133 -17.66 -1.96 -0.90
CA ARG A 133 -18.70 -2.15 -1.93
C ARG A 133 -20.08 -2.33 -1.29
N ASP A 134 -20.18 -3.07 -0.20
CA ASP A 134 -21.44 -3.27 0.50
C ASP A 134 -21.92 -2.00 1.21
N ILE A 135 -21.01 -1.21 1.78
CA ILE A 135 -21.33 0.13 2.31
C ILE A 135 -21.92 1.00 1.20
N TYR A 136 -21.24 1.13 0.06
CA TYR A 136 -21.73 1.94 -1.06
C TYR A 136 -23.09 1.44 -1.59
N ARG A 137 -23.30 0.11 -1.67
CA ARG A 137 -24.59 -0.46 -2.07
C ARG A 137 -25.70 -0.11 -1.08
N SER A 138 -25.40 -0.05 0.21
CA SER A 138 -26.35 0.31 1.26
C SER A 138 -26.63 1.81 1.34
N ASP A 139 -25.63 2.63 1.00
CA ASP A 139 -25.67 4.09 1.06
C ASP A 139 -24.84 4.67 -0.09
N SER A 140 -25.54 5.10 -1.14
CA SER A 140 -24.92 5.63 -2.36
C SER A 140 -24.32 7.03 -2.21
N GLU A 141 -24.40 7.66 -1.04
CA GLU A 141 -23.69 8.92 -0.76
C GLU A 141 -22.18 8.69 -0.57
N TRP A 142 -21.77 7.45 -0.29
CA TRP A 142 -20.35 7.09 -0.21
C TRP A 142 -19.66 7.20 -1.56
N ARG A 143 -18.48 7.83 -1.56
CA ARG A 143 -17.59 7.92 -2.71
C ARG A 143 -16.27 7.27 -2.33
N ILE A 144 -15.97 6.12 -2.93
CA ILE A 144 -14.85 5.28 -2.52
C ILE A 144 -13.99 4.94 -3.73
N ILE A 145 -12.69 5.20 -3.60
CA ILE A 145 -11.69 4.79 -4.58
C ILE A 145 -10.77 3.74 -3.94
N LEU A 146 -10.68 2.58 -4.58
CA LEU A 146 -9.86 1.45 -4.13
C LEU A 146 -8.60 1.41 -4.99
N LEU A 147 -7.49 1.96 -4.48
CA LEU A 147 -6.24 2.01 -5.23
C LEU A 147 -5.47 0.69 -5.05
N ARG A 148 -5.41 -0.12 -6.10
CA ARG A 148 -4.68 -1.39 -6.14
C ARG A 148 -3.23 -1.11 -6.55
N TYR A 149 -2.37 -0.88 -5.56
CA TYR A 149 -0.95 -0.64 -5.83
C TYR A 149 -0.27 -1.91 -6.32
N PHE A 150 0.64 -1.76 -7.26
CA PHE A 150 1.59 -2.80 -7.62
C PHE A 150 2.77 -2.81 -6.64
N ASN A 151 4.01 -2.62 -7.06
CA ASN A 151 5.18 -2.71 -6.17
C ASN A 151 5.86 -1.33 -6.05
N PRO A 152 5.48 -0.52 -5.04
CA PRO A 152 6.08 0.80 -4.86
C PRO A 152 7.57 0.67 -4.49
N VAL A 153 8.41 1.47 -5.16
CA VAL A 153 9.85 1.57 -4.91
C VAL A 153 10.32 3.02 -5.07
N GLY A 154 11.59 3.28 -4.78
CA GLY A 154 12.16 4.62 -4.86
C GLY A 154 11.99 5.40 -3.56
N ALA A 155 12.25 6.70 -3.64
CA ALA A 155 12.31 7.60 -2.49
C ALA A 155 12.02 9.03 -2.94
N HIS A 156 11.84 9.95 -1.99
CA HIS A 156 11.78 11.36 -2.31
C HIS A 156 13.16 11.83 -2.82
N PRO A 157 13.25 12.67 -3.87
CA PRO A 157 14.52 13.06 -4.50
C PRO A 157 15.44 13.86 -3.57
N SER A 158 14.93 14.39 -2.46
CA SER A 158 15.78 15.03 -1.44
C SER A 158 16.71 14.05 -0.71
N GLY A 159 16.44 12.74 -0.76
CA GLY A 159 17.19 11.71 -0.03
C GLY A 159 16.86 11.60 1.47
N TYR A 160 15.98 12.46 2.00
CA TYR A 160 15.61 12.45 3.43
C TYR A 160 14.42 11.55 3.77
N LEU A 161 13.60 11.18 2.77
CA LEU A 161 12.40 10.38 2.96
C LEU A 161 12.43 9.18 2.03
N GLY A 162 12.30 7.98 2.60
CA GLY A 162 12.29 6.72 1.88
C GLY A 162 11.78 5.58 2.77
N GLU A 163 11.75 4.37 2.24
CA GLU A 163 11.37 3.19 3.00
C GLU A 163 12.48 2.79 3.98
N ASP A 164 12.20 2.78 5.28
CA ASP A 164 13.13 2.34 6.34
C ASP A 164 12.52 1.19 7.15
N PRO A 165 12.57 -0.05 6.65
CA PRO A 165 12.01 -1.19 7.35
C PRO A 165 12.88 -1.55 8.56
N ARG A 166 12.24 -1.72 9.73
CA ARG A 166 12.91 -2.25 10.91
C ARG A 166 13.18 -3.75 10.75
N GLY A 167 14.39 -4.17 11.07
CA GLY A 167 14.80 -5.58 11.01
C GLY A 167 15.13 -6.07 9.59
N VAL A 168 14.75 -7.31 9.28
CA VAL A 168 14.97 -7.91 7.95
C VAL A 168 13.86 -7.47 7.01
N PRO A 169 14.16 -6.78 5.89
CA PRO A 169 13.15 -6.40 4.93
C PRO A 169 12.46 -7.62 4.32
N ASN A 170 11.14 -7.54 4.19
CA ASN A 170 10.35 -8.55 3.47
C ASN A 170 10.26 -8.26 1.96
N ASN A 171 10.50 -7.02 1.55
CA ASN A 171 10.39 -6.56 0.16
C ASN A 171 11.77 -6.49 -0.50
N LEU A 172 11.81 -6.67 -1.83
CA LEU A 172 13.07 -6.73 -2.59
C LEU A 172 13.90 -5.45 -2.46
N MET A 173 13.32 -4.29 -2.74
CA MET A 173 14.11 -3.05 -2.90
C MET A 173 14.85 -2.63 -1.62
N PRO A 174 14.23 -2.62 -0.42
CA PRO A 174 14.99 -2.31 0.79
C PRO A 174 16.03 -3.38 1.15
N TYR A 175 15.82 -4.63 0.72
CA TYR A 175 16.82 -5.68 0.90
C TYR A 175 18.05 -5.40 0.02
N VAL A 176 17.85 -5.07 -1.26
CA VAL A 176 18.91 -4.67 -2.19
C VAL A 176 19.65 -3.43 -1.66
N GLN A 177 18.92 -2.42 -1.20
CA GLN A 177 19.52 -1.22 -0.58
C GLN A 177 20.39 -1.57 0.63
N GLN A 178 19.94 -2.46 1.51
CA GLN A 178 20.71 -2.89 2.69
C GLN A 178 21.99 -3.65 2.30
N VAL A 179 22.00 -4.43 1.21
CA VAL A 179 23.21 -5.08 0.69
C VAL A 179 24.20 -4.04 0.17
N ALA A 180 23.73 -3.10 -0.64
CA ALA A 180 24.58 -2.06 -1.23
C ALA A 180 25.29 -1.16 -0.20
N VAL A 181 24.69 -0.96 0.98
CA VAL A 181 25.31 -0.22 2.10
C VAL A 181 26.03 -1.12 3.11
N GLY A 182 26.23 -2.41 2.78
CA GLY A 182 27.00 -3.34 3.61
C GLY A 182 26.30 -3.85 4.88
N ARG A 183 25.01 -3.58 5.06
CA ARG A 183 24.22 -4.12 6.19
C ARG A 183 23.90 -5.60 6.03
N ARG A 184 24.05 -6.15 4.81
CA ARG A 184 23.81 -7.54 4.46
C ARG A 184 24.85 -8.05 3.46
N PRO A 185 25.19 -9.35 3.49
CA PRO A 185 26.23 -9.90 2.63
C PRO A 185 25.80 -10.09 1.18
N SER A 186 24.52 -10.42 0.93
CA SER A 186 24.02 -10.73 -0.41
C SER A 186 22.50 -10.64 -0.48
N VAL A 187 21.97 -10.38 -1.67
CA VAL A 187 20.54 -10.44 -2.01
C VAL A 187 20.11 -11.91 -2.09
N THR A 188 19.01 -12.26 -1.44
CA THR A 188 18.39 -13.59 -1.59
C THR A 188 17.30 -13.53 -2.65
N ILE A 189 17.46 -14.27 -3.75
CA ILE A 189 16.47 -14.40 -4.82
C ILE A 189 15.66 -15.67 -4.60
N PHE A 190 14.35 -15.53 -4.42
CA PHE A 190 13.44 -16.66 -4.26
C PHE A 190 12.96 -17.18 -5.62
N GLY A 191 13.38 -18.39 -5.98
CA GLY A 191 13.08 -19.05 -7.24
C GLY A 191 13.98 -18.61 -8.40
N ASN A 192 14.23 -19.55 -9.31
CA ASN A 192 15.02 -19.34 -10.54
C ASN A 192 14.51 -20.16 -11.73
N ASN A 193 13.29 -20.69 -11.62
CA ASN A 193 12.66 -21.58 -12.59
C ASN A 193 11.22 -21.16 -12.93
N TYR A 194 10.85 -19.90 -12.66
CA TYR A 194 9.58 -19.36 -13.14
C TYR A 194 9.58 -19.27 -14.67
N ALA A 195 8.40 -19.40 -15.29
CA ALA A 195 8.21 -19.22 -16.74
C ALA A 195 8.34 -17.73 -17.14
N THR A 196 9.53 -17.18 -16.97
CA THR A 196 9.91 -15.78 -17.20
C THR A 196 11.27 -15.75 -17.89
N LYS A 197 11.65 -14.60 -18.46
CA LYS A 197 12.84 -14.47 -19.30
C LYS A 197 14.14 -14.95 -18.63
N ASP A 198 14.28 -14.74 -17.33
CA ASP A 198 15.49 -15.08 -16.57
C ASP A 198 15.23 -16.04 -15.39
N GLY A 199 14.05 -16.65 -15.36
CA GLY A 199 13.66 -17.59 -14.31
C GLY A 199 13.27 -16.95 -12.98
N THR A 200 13.39 -15.63 -12.80
CA THR A 200 13.07 -14.94 -11.54
C THR A 200 11.70 -14.25 -11.57
N GLY A 201 11.17 -13.91 -10.40
CA GLY A 201 9.85 -13.27 -10.31
C GLY A 201 9.78 -11.93 -11.06
N VAL A 202 8.77 -11.74 -11.89
CA VAL A 202 8.48 -10.47 -12.58
C VAL A 202 7.41 -9.69 -11.83
N ARG A 203 7.63 -8.39 -11.64
CA ARG A 203 6.73 -7.48 -10.94
C ARG A 203 6.69 -6.13 -11.63
N ASP A 204 5.57 -5.43 -11.55
CA ASP A 204 5.46 -4.04 -11.96
C ASP A 204 5.90 -3.14 -10.80
N TYR A 205 7.01 -2.42 -10.99
CA TYR A 205 7.59 -1.52 -10.00
C TYR A 205 7.25 -0.07 -10.36
N ILE A 206 6.53 0.61 -9.46
CA ILE A 206 6.09 1.99 -9.62
C ILE A 206 6.87 2.90 -8.66
N HIS A 207 7.24 4.10 -9.10
CA HIS A 207 7.91 5.05 -8.21
C HIS A 207 6.95 5.56 -7.13
N VAL A 208 7.40 5.66 -5.89
CA VAL A 208 6.56 6.03 -4.74
C VAL A 208 5.96 7.43 -4.87
N LEU A 209 6.63 8.34 -5.59
CA LEU A 209 6.07 9.67 -5.88
C LEU A 209 4.93 9.63 -6.91
N ASP A 210 5.03 8.81 -7.95
CA ASP A 210 3.92 8.61 -8.91
C ASP A 210 2.71 8.02 -8.19
N LEU A 211 2.97 7.09 -7.26
CA LEU A 211 1.93 6.52 -6.41
C LEU A 211 1.29 7.60 -5.51
N ALA A 212 2.09 8.49 -4.92
CA ALA A 212 1.59 9.60 -4.11
C ALA A 212 0.74 10.58 -4.95
N GLU A 213 1.16 10.90 -6.17
CA GLU A 213 0.36 11.69 -7.11
C GLU A 213 -0.96 11.00 -7.48
N GLY A 214 -0.96 9.67 -7.58
CA GLY A 214 -2.18 8.86 -7.74
C GLY A 214 -3.21 9.08 -6.63
N HIS A 215 -2.79 9.33 -5.39
CA HIS A 215 -3.70 9.67 -4.29
C HIS A 215 -4.31 11.06 -4.45
N ILE A 216 -3.51 12.03 -4.89
CA ILE A 216 -3.99 13.39 -5.17
C ILE A 216 -4.99 13.37 -6.33
N ALA A 217 -4.73 12.56 -7.36
CA ALA A 217 -5.67 12.34 -8.46
C ALA A 217 -6.98 11.68 -7.97
N ALA A 218 -6.89 10.66 -7.11
CA ALA A 218 -8.05 10.01 -6.51
C ALA A 218 -8.89 11.00 -5.68
N LEU A 219 -8.26 11.80 -4.82
CA LEU A 219 -8.96 12.86 -4.07
C LEU A 219 -9.66 13.85 -5.00
N ARG A 220 -8.96 14.39 -6.02
CA ARG A 220 -9.58 15.30 -7.00
C ARG A 220 -10.82 14.68 -7.63
N LYS A 221 -10.76 13.39 -7.98
CA LYS A 221 -11.91 12.63 -8.48
C LYS A 221 -13.05 12.60 -7.46
N LEU A 222 -12.77 12.23 -6.20
CA LEU A 222 -13.77 12.18 -5.12
C LEU A 222 -14.46 13.53 -4.84
N PHE A 223 -13.86 14.66 -5.19
CA PHE A 223 -14.45 15.99 -5.01
C PHE A 223 -15.10 16.55 -6.29
N ASP A 224 -14.88 15.93 -7.44
CA ASP A 224 -15.50 16.35 -8.69
C ASP A 224 -16.98 15.96 -8.70
N SER A 225 -17.89 16.94 -8.59
CA SER A 225 -19.34 16.72 -8.58
C SER A 225 -19.90 16.28 -9.93
N SER A 226 -19.16 16.44 -11.02
CA SER A 226 -19.58 15.95 -12.34
C SER A 226 -19.32 14.46 -12.53
N SER A 227 -18.51 13.86 -11.64
CA SER A 227 -18.16 12.44 -11.71
C SER A 227 -19.12 11.60 -10.86
N ASN A 228 -19.80 10.64 -11.49
CA ASN A 228 -20.61 9.65 -10.81
C ASN A 228 -19.72 8.53 -10.25
N ILE A 229 -19.01 8.82 -9.15
CA ILE A 229 -18.09 7.87 -8.52
C ILE A 229 -18.82 7.14 -7.41
N GLY A 230 -18.99 5.83 -7.58
CA GLY A 230 -19.43 4.93 -6.52
C GLY A 230 -18.26 4.35 -5.73
N CYS A 231 -18.09 3.03 -5.79
CA CYS A 231 -16.96 2.30 -5.21
C CYS A 231 -16.09 1.68 -6.31
N GLU A 232 -15.06 2.40 -6.74
CA GLU A 232 -14.31 2.08 -7.98
C GLU A 232 -12.86 1.65 -7.71
N PRO A 233 -12.41 0.51 -8.26
CA PRO A 233 -11.00 0.14 -8.22
C PRO A 233 -10.20 0.85 -9.33
N TYR A 234 -8.95 1.21 -9.01
CA TYR A 234 -7.95 1.61 -10.00
C TYR A 234 -6.61 0.96 -9.70
N ASN A 235 -5.98 0.39 -10.72
CA ASN A 235 -4.61 -0.07 -10.68
C ASN A 235 -3.65 1.11 -10.69
N LEU A 236 -2.70 1.12 -9.75
CA LEU A 236 -1.56 2.04 -9.78
C LEU A 236 -0.27 1.23 -9.98
N GLY A 237 0.13 1.15 -11.25
CA GLY A 237 1.33 0.49 -11.74
C GLY A 237 1.80 1.17 -13.03
N THR A 238 2.95 0.76 -13.53
CA THR A 238 3.54 1.31 -14.77
C THR A 238 3.06 0.59 -16.03
N GLY A 239 2.46 -0.60 -15.87
CA GLY A 239 2.15 -1.54 -16.95
C GLY A 239 3.35 -2.33 -17.44
N LYS A 240 4.54 -2.14 -16.85
CA LYS A 240 5.80 -2.79 -17.26
C LYS A 240 6.31 -3.75 -16.20
N GLY A 241 6.30 -5.04 -16.52
CA GLY A 241 6.96 -6.07 -15.72
C GLY A 241 8.49 -5.93 -15.78
N THR A 242 9.13 -6.02 -14.62
CA THR A 242 10.58 -6.08 -14.46
C THR A 242 10.93 -7.26 -13.56
N SER A 243 11.94 -8.05 -13.91
CA SER A 243 12.38 -9.21 -13.12
C SER A 243 13.16 -8.81 -11.87
N VAL A 244 13.39 -9.76 -10.96
CA VAL A 244 14.25 -9.53 -9.78
C VAL A 244 15.66 -9.16 -10.21
N LEU A 245 16.24 -9.89 -11.18
CA LEU A 245 17.59 -9.63 -11.66
C LEU A 245 17.69 -8.29 -12.39
N GLU A 246 16.69 -7.93 -13.19
CA GLU A 246 16.64 -6.61 -13.83
C GLU A 246 16.63 -5.48 -12.81
N ILE A 247 15.90 -5.62 -11.70
CA ILE A 247 15.91 -4.65 -10.59
C ILE A 247 17.27 -4.58 -9.90
N VAL A 248 17.89 -5.72 -9.57
CA VAL A 248 19.21 -5.76 -8.92
C VAL A 248 20.23 -5.05 -9.81
N ASN A 249 20.29 -5.41 -11.10
CA ASN A 249 21.21 -4.82 -12.06
C ASN A 249 20.97 -3.30 -12.24
N ALA A 250 19.69 -2.87 -12.26
CA ALA A 250 19.36 -1.45 -12.34
C ALA A 250 19.85 -0.69 -11.10
N PHE A 251 19.74 -1.30 -9.91
CA PHE A 251 20.24 -0.71 -8.67
C PHE A 251 21.76 -0.64 -8.63
N GLU A 252 22.47 -1.70 -9.05
CA GLU A 252 23.94 -1.69 -9.15
C GLU A 252 24.43 -0.57 -10.07
N LYS A 253 23.79 -0.42 -11.25
CA LYS A 253 24.10 0.66 -12.19
C LYS A 253 23.85 2.05 -11.58
N ALA A 254 22.76 2.23 -10.84
CA ALA A 254 22.42 3.51 -10.23
C ALA A 254 23.30 3.88 -9.03
N SER A 255 23.71 2.88 -8.23
CA SER A 255 24.48 3.08 -7.00
C SER A 255 25.99 3.01 -7.20
N GLY A 256 26.46 2.38 -8.29
CA GLY A 256 27.88 2.04 -8.47
C GLY A 256 28.39 1.02 -7.45
N LYS A 257 27.50 0.26 -6.81
CA LYS A 257 27.81 -0.77 -5.80
C LYS A 257 27.37 -2.14 -6.31
N GLU A 258 28.22 -3.14 -6.10
CA GLU A 258 27.87 -4.53 -6.34
C GLU A 258 26.81 -5.00 -5.33
N ASN A 259 25.87 -5.81 -5.79
CA ASN A 259 24.86 -6.48 -4.99
C ASN A 259 24.92 -7.98 -5.29
N PRO A 260 25.86 -8.71 -4.63
CA PRO A 260 25.98 -10.15 -4.81
C PRO A 260 24.63 -10.82 -4.56
N ALA A 261 24.18 -11.69 -5.47
CA ALA A 261 22.88 -12.34 -5.38
C ALA A 261 23.01 -13.86 -5.35
N GLY A 262 22.23 -14.51 -4.48
CA GLY A 262 22.17 -15.96 -4.37
C GLY A 262 20.74 -16.47 -4.43
N HIS A 263 20.52 -17.63 -5.06
CA HIS A 263 19.21 -18.24 -5.20
C HIS A 263 18.84 -19.11 -3.99
N ARG A 264 17.55 -19.10 -3.64
CA ARG A 264 16.90 -20.08 -2.77
C ARG A 264 15.63 -20.59 -3.42
N SER A 265 15.16 -21.76 -3.00
CA SER A 265 13.86 -22.28 -3.39
C SER A 265 12.76 -21.26 -3.10
N ALA A 266 11.80 -21.14 -4.02
CA ALA A 266 10.64 -20.29 -3.81
C ALA A 266 9.84 -20.76 -2.57
N PRO A 267 9.37 -19.84 -1.73
CA PRO A 267 8.45 -20.20 -0.65
C PRO A 267 7.12 -20.70 -1.24
N PRO A 268 6.36 -21.53 -0.50
CA PRO A 268 5.15 -22.18 -1.02
C PRO A 268 3.91 -21.26 -1.09
N TRP A 269 4.06 -19.94 -0.88
CA TRP A 269 2.97 -18.96 -0.75
C TRP A 269 3.16 -17.72 -1.63
#